data_AF-A0A6J4Y5J6-F1
#
_entry.id   AF-A0A6J4Y5J6-F1
#
_cell.length_a   1.000
_cell.length_b   1.000
_cell.length_c   1.000
_cell.angle_alpha   90.00
_cell.angle_beta   90.00
_cell.angle_gamma   90.00
#
_symmetry.space_group_name_H-M   'P 1'
#
loop_
_entity.id
_entity.type
_entity.pdbx_description
1 polymer ?
#
loop_
_entity_poly.entity_id
_entity_poly.type
_entity_poly.pdbx_seq_one_letter_code
_entity_poly.pdbx_strand_id
1 'polypeptide(L)' 'MAEQKNYECVDCGNQAQASAEIPECCGKKMQEQEPMQVCQAPAGPEHSRFDDLGEPCDDGRSGT' A
#
# COMPACT_ATOMS: atom_id res chain seq x y z
N MET A 1 -11.89 -6.18 18.82
CA MET A 1 -11.56 -5.96 17.40
C MET A 1 -11.10 -7.31 16.89
N ALA A 2 -11.73 -7.89 15.87
CA ALA A 2 -11.29 -9.17 15.32
C ALA A 2 -9.99 -8.95 14.54
N GLU A 3 -8.94 -9.69 14.89
CA GLU A 3 -7.64 -9.64 14.25
C GLU A 3 -7.75 -10.30 12.87
N GLN A 4 -7.92 -9.49 11.83
CA GLN A 4 -7.93 -9.94 10.43
C GLN A 4 -6.50 -10.18 9.98
N LYS A 5 -6.18 -11.43 9.64
CA LYS A 5 -4.87 -11.85 9.16
C LYS A 5 -4.89 -11.98 7.64
N ASN A 6 -3.83 -11.50 6.99
CA ASN A 6 -3.63 -11.70 5.57
C ASN A 6 -2.96 -13.06 5.33
N TYR A 7 -3.36 -13.72 4.25
CA TYR A 7 -2.76 -14.95 3.79
C TYR A 7 -2.44 -14.84 2.30
N GLU A 8 -1.33 -15.42 1.87
CA GLU A 8 -0.88 -15.46 0.47
C GLU A 8 -0.66 -16.91 0.02
N CYS A 9 -1.11 -17.24 -1.18
CA CYS A 9 -0.84 -18.53 -1.80
C CYS A 9 0.51 -18.49 -2.53
N VAL A 10 1.47 -19.30 -2.11
CA VAL A 10 2.79 -19.40 -2.74
C VAL A 10 2.79 -19.96 -4.18
N ASP A 11 1.68 -20.60 -4.59
CA ASP A 11 1.57 -21.29 -5.87
C ASP A 11 1.02 -20.37 -6.98
N CYS A 12 0.02 -19.55 -6.65
CA CYS A 12 -0.65 -18.64 -7.59
C CYS A 12 -0.55 -17.15 -7.25
N GLY A 13 -0.03 -16.80 -6.06
CA GLY A 13 0.08 -15.41 -5.59
C GLY A 13 -1.23 -14.79 -5.11
N ASN A 14 -2.32 -15.56 -4.97
CA ASN A 14 -3.59 -15.02 -4.45
C ASN A 14 -3.49 -14.59 -2.99
N GLN A 15 -4.14 -13.48 -2.65
CA GLN A 15 -4.20 -12.93 -1.30
C GLN A 15 -5.63 -13.05 -0.74
N ALA A 16 -5.76 -13.47 0.51
CA ALA A 16 -7.03 -13.62 1.19
C ALA A 16 -6.94 -13.10 2.64
N GLN A 17 -8.02 -12.54 3.16
CA GLN A 17 -8.12 -12.09 4.56
C GLN A 17 -9.05 -13.02 5.33
N ALA A 18 -8.59 -13.53 6.47
CA ALA A 18 -9.41 -14.35 7.35
C ALA A 18 -9.12 -14.06 8.82
N SER A 19 -10.15 -14.13 9.67
CA SER A 19 -10.06 -13.78 11.09
C SER A 19 -10.06 -15.00 12.02
N ALA A 20 -10.37 -16.19 11.52
CA ALA A 20 -10.62 -17.37 12.35
C ALA A 20 -9.98 -18.66 11.79
N GLU A 21 -9.98 -18.83 10.46
CA GLU A 21 -9.51 -20.04 9.80
C GLU A 21 -8.58 -19.71 8.64
N ILE A 22 -7.54 -20.54 8.45
CA ILE A 22 -6.55 -20.37 7.39
C ILE A 22 -7.18 -20.85 6.07
N PRO A 23 -7.32 -19.98 5.05
CA PRO A 23 -7.91 -20.36 3.78
C PRO A 23 -7.03 -21.37 3.02
N GLU A 24 -7.68 -22.23 2.22
CA GLU A 24 -7.03 -23.20 1.34
C GLU A 24 -7.04 -22.67 -0.10
N CYS A 25 -5.88 -22.65 -0.75
CA CYS A 25 -5.72 -22.23 -2.12
C CYS A 25 -4.75 -23.19 -2.85
N CYS A 26 -5.07 -23.54 -4.10
CA CYS A 26 -4.31 -24.54 -4.87
C CYS A 26 -4.14 -25.91 -4.16
N GLY A 27 -5.10 -26.29 -3.31
CA GLY A 27 -5.06 -27.56 -2.56
C GLY A 27 -4.09 -27.57 -1.37
N LYS A 28 -3.57 -26.40 -0.96
CA LYS A 28 -2.69 -26.24 0.21
C LYS A 28 -3.22 -25.09 1.09
N LYS A 29 -2.91 -25.12 2.38
CA LYS A 29 -3.18 -23.97 3.27
C LYS A 29 -2.32 -22.78 2.86
N MET A 30 -2.93 -21.60 2.78
CA MET A 30 -2.23 -20.36 2.44
C MET A 30 -1.27 -19.96 3.56
N GLN A 31 -0.20 -19.25 3.20
CA GLN A 31 0.81 -18.80 4.15
C GLN A 31 0.37 -17.47 4.77
N GLU A 32 0.37 -17.37 6.10
CA GLU A 32 0.09 -16.11 6.80
C GLU A 32 1.14 -15.06 6.38
N GLN A 33 0.67 -13.94 5.81
CA GLN A 33 1.47 -12.75 5.67
C GLN A 33 1.26 -11.90 6.91
N GLU A 34 2.39 -11.61 7.58
CA GLU A 34 2.44 -10.52 8.56
C GLU A 34 1.86 -9.26 7.90
N PRO A 35 1.07 -8.45 8.64
CA PRO A 35 0.53 -7.22 8.10
C PRO A 35 1.70 -6.38 7.59
N MET A 36 1.75 -6.19 6.27
CA MET A 36 2.75 -5.31 5.67
C MET A 36 2.62 -3.98 6.37
N GLN A 37 3.71 -3.53 7.00
CA GLN A 37 3.78 -2.19 7.57
C GLN A 37 3.30 -1.27 6.46
N VAL A 38 2.15 -0.63 6.66
CA VAL A 38 1.58 0.32 5.71
C VAL A 38 2.75 1.19 5.29
N CYS A 39 3.08 1.21 4.00
CA CYS A 39 4.12 2.08 3.49
C CYS A 39 3.80 3.47 4.05
N GLN A 40 4.55 3.89 5.07
CA GLN A 40 4.41 5.23 5.59
C GLN A 40 4.83 6.08 4.42
N ALA A 41 3.84 6.70 3.76
CA ALA A 41 4.11 7.69 2.75
C ALA A 41 5.13 8.63 3.39
N PRO A 42 6.32 8.82 2.77
CA PRO A 42 7.30 9.72 3.34
C PRO A 42 6.59 11.04 3.54
N ALA A 43 6.64 11.59 4.75
CA ALA A 43 6.20 12.95 5.05
C ALA A 43 7.18 13.95 4.41
N GLY A 44 7.42 13.78 3.11
CA GLY A 44 8.31 14.57 2.31
C GLY A 44 7.60 15.81 1.79
N PRO A 45 8.36 16.86 1.46
CA PRO A 45 7.84 18.18 1.09
C PRO A 45 6.93 18.17 -0.14
N GLU A 46 6.92 17.10 -0.94
CA GLU A 46 6.02 16.93 -2.09
C GLU A 46 4.53 16.82 -1.69
N HIS A 47 4.25 16.51 -0.43
CA HIS A 47 2.89 16.44 0.12
C HIS A 47 2.45 17.74 0.84
N SER A 48 3.34 18.73 0.96
CA SER A 48 3.08 20.01 1.64
C SER A 48 2.42 21.06 0.74
N ARG A 49 2.11 20.74 -0.52
CA ARG A 49 1.47 21.67 -1.45
C ARG A 49 -0.05 21.79 -1.22
N PHE A 50 -0.45 21.95 0.03
CA PHE A 50 -1.85 22.03 0.43
C PHE A 50 -2.41 23.46 0.42
N ASP A 51 -1.59 24.51 0.19
CA ASP A 51 -2.06 25.90 0.33
C ASP A 51 -1.38 26.93 -0.60
N ASP A 52 -0.69 26.54 -1.66
CA ASP A 52 -0.13 27.51 -2.63
C ASP A 52 -0.81 27.37 -4.00
N LEU A 53 -1.99 27.96 -4.10
CA LEU A 53 -2.70 28.26 -5.35
C LEU A 53 -2.26 29.62 -5.93
N GLY A 54 -1.21 30.22 -5.37
CA GLY A 54 -0.87 31.63 -5.54
C GLY A 54 -0.20 31.96 -6.86
N GLU A 55 0.75 31.16 -7.32
CA GLU A 55 1.47 31.43 -8.57
C GLU A 55 1.90 30.08 -9.21
N PRO A 56 1.79 29.90 -10.55
CA PRO A 56 2.54 28.84 -11.20
C PRO A 56 4.03 29.00 -10.88
N CYS A 57 4.74 27.90 -10.65
CA CYS A 57 6.19 27.94 -10.61
C CYS A 57 6.67 28.61 -11.91
N ASP A 58 7.34 29.77 -11.80
CA ASP A 58 8.16 30.34 -12.86
C ASP A 58 9.34 29.38 -13.06
N ASP A 59 9.04 28.26 -13.72
CA ASP A 59 9.98 27.23 -14.13
C ASP A 59 10.77 27.88 -15.26
N GLY A 60 11.79 28.66 -14.88
CA GLY A 60 12.53 29.66 -15.65
C GLY A 60 12.87 29.29 -17.08
N ARG A 61 11.85 29.18 -17.93
CA ARG A 61 11.93 29.12 -19.37
C ARG A 61 11.96 30.56 -19.84
N SER A 62 13.10 31.19 -19.62
CA SER A 62 13.58 32.21 -20.54
C SER A 62 13.76 31.55 -21.90
N GLY A 63 12.67 31.46 -22.66
CA GLY A 63 12.68 31.21 -24.09
C GLY A 63 12.82 32.55 -24.80
N THR A 64 13.83 32.65 -25.66
CA THR A 64 14.19 33.79 -26.51
C THR A 64 13.04 34.42 -27.28
#